data_AF-A0A6M8VE92-F1
#
_entry.id   AF-A0A6M8VE92-F1
#
_cell.length_a   1.000
_cell.length_b   1.000
_cell.length_c   1.000
_cell.angle_alpha   90.00
_cell.angle_beta   90.00
_cell.angle_gamma   90.00
#
_symmetry.space_group_name_H-M   'P 1'
#
loop_
_entity.id
_entity.type
_entity.pdbx_description
1 polymer ?
#
loop_
_entity_poly.entity_id
_entity_poly.type
_entity_poly.pdbx_seq_one_letter_code
_entity_poly.pdbx_strand_id
1 'polypeptide(L)'
;MKKIIYIIFLVISPEFTFGQTASDYFPMQTGYKWNYELTPLDSLNNRVDSLTFYGIDSFFVETTFNGRDAKILLTKTGALNTINYQPFIDSLFFSFSGSNGYEYFDPNLLSGLIGNLDSTLGVNFFSFFNSLEGWYSYYRFANPVNQEYTIFSKDTIIAIN
;
A
#
# COMPACT_ATOMS: atom_id res chain seq x y z
N MET A 1 11.89 -47.33 30.15
CA MET A 1 12.08 -45.87 30.32
C MET A 1 12.71 -45.18 29.11
N LYS A 2 13.79 -45.71 28.51
CA LYS A 2 14.43 -45.09 27.32
C LYS A 2 13.50 -44.88 26.11
N LYS A 3 12.55 -45.80 25.87
CA LYS A 3 11.58 -45.69 24.75
C LYS A 3 10.56 -44.55 24.92
N ILE A 4 10.26 -44.13 26.16
CA ILE A 4 9.33 -43.02 26.43
C ILE A 4 9.97 -41.67 26.09
N ILE A 5 11.29 -41.54 26.29
CA ILE A 5 12.04 -40.32 25.97
C ILE A 5 12.00 -40.03 24.46
N TYR A 6 12.10 -41.06 23.61
CA TYR A 6 12.01 -40.90 22.15
C TYR A 6 10.60 -40.48 21.68
N ILE A 7 9.54 -40.91 22.37
CA ILE A 7 8.16 -40.52 22.05
C ILE A 7 7.94 -39.04 22.41
N ILE A 8 8.46 -38.59 23.56
CA ILE A 8 8.38 -37.18 23.98
C ILE A 8 9.16 -36.28 23.01
N PHE A 9 10.30 -36.73 22.50
CA PHE A 9 11.11 -35.98 21.52
C PHE A 9 10.44 -35.88 20.13
N LEU A 10 9.54 -36.82 19.79
CA LEU A 10 8.79 -36.84 18.52
C LEU A 10 7.51 -36.00 18.57
N VAL A 11 6.92 -35.80 19.76
CA VAL A 11 5.71 -34.99 19.96
C VAL A 11 6.05 -33.50 20.10
N ILE A 12 7.28 -33.18 20.49
CA ILE A 12 7.80 -31.82 20.54
C ILE A 12 8.64 -31.57 19.27
N SER A 13 8.03 -31.66 18.09
CA SER A 13 8.59 -30.96 16.94
C SER A 13 8.27 -29.47 17.14
N PRO A 14 9.26 -28.60 17.42
CA PRO A 14 9.01 -27.18 17.36
C PRO A 14 8.63 -26.86 15.92
N GLU A 15 7.37 -26.48 15.71
CA GLU A 15 6.97 -25.85 14.47
C GLU A 15 7.74 -24.53 14.42
N PHE A 16 8.81 -24.49 13.62
CA PHE A 16 9.50 -23.25 13.30
C PHE A 16 8.58 -22.44 12.39
N THR A 17 7.63 -21.72 12.99
CA THR A 17 6.91 -20.67 12.27
C THR A 17 7.90 -19.52 12.11
N PHE A 18 8.56 -19.44 10.95
CA PHE A 18 9.21 -18.20 10.55
C PHE A 18 8.12 -17.14 10.44
N GLY A 19 8.09 -16.20 11.38
CA GLY A 19 7.20 -15.06 11.28
C GLY A 19 7.56 -14.31 10.00
N GLN A 20 6.67 -14.30 9.02
CA GLN A 20 6.87 -13.53 7.79
C GLN A 20 6.91 -12.05 8.18
N THR A 21 8.05 -11.40 7.99
CA THR A 21 8.15 -9.97 8.22
C THR A 21 7.80 -9.24 6.93
N ALA A 22 7.05 -8.14 7.05
CA ALA A 22 6.60 -7.39 5.88
C ALA A 22 7.76 -6.86 5.04
N SER A 23 8.90 -6.56 5.69
CA SER A 23 10.14 -6.15 5.03
C SER A 23 10.73 -7.21 4.10
N ASP A 24 10.46 -8.50 4.32
CA ASP A 24 11.01 -9.58 3.48
C ASP A 24 10.43 -9.54 2.05
N TYR A 25 9.29 -8.89 1.87
CA TYR A 25 8.61 -8.73 0.58
C TYR A 25 9.00 -7.45 -0.16
N PHE A 26 9.92 -6.66 0.40
CA PHE A 26 10.34 -5.39 -0.18
C PHE A 26 11.80 -5.42 -0.65
N PRO A 27 12.13 -4.84 -1.83
CA PRO A 27 13.51 -4.76 -2.30
C PRO A 27 14.45 -4.04 -1.33
N MET A 28 15.59 -4.66 -0.99
CA MET A 28 16.56 -4.05 -0.06
C MET A 28 17.48 -3.01 -0.72
N GLN A 29 17.62 -3.04 -2.05
CA GLN A 29 18.58 -2.21 -2.76
C GLN A 29 17.94 -0.94 -3.32
N THR A 30 18.41 0.23 -2.89
CA THR A 30 18.07 1.52 -3.51
C THR A 30 18.45 1.50 -5.00
N GLY A 31 17.56 1.99 -5.85
CA GLY A 31 17.65 1.95 -7.30
C GLY A 31 17.05 0.69 -7.92
N TYR A 32 16.61 -0.30 -7.13
CA TYR A 32 15.87 -1.44 -7.66
C TYR A 32 14.56 -0.97 -8.30
N LYS A 33 14.28 -1.49 -9.50
CA LYS A 33 13.10 -1.16 -10.30
C LYS A 33 12.30 -2.39 -10.61
N TRP A 34 10.98 -2.27 -10.56
CA TRP A 34 10.06 -3.29 -11.05
C TRP A 34 9.04 -2.67 -11.98
N ASN A 35 8.66 -3.45 -12.98
CA ASN A 35 7.67 -3.05 -13.97
C ASN A 35 6.41 -3.88 -13.73
N TYR A 36 5.25 -3.26 -13.90
CA TYR A 36 3.97 -3.93 -13.77
C TYR A 36 3.00 -3.48 -14.86
N GLU A 37 1.99 -4.31 -15.09
CA GLU A 37 0.86 -4.06 -15.97
C GLU A 37 -0.40 -4.02 -15.11
N LEU A 38 -1.23 -2.99 -15.31
CA LEU A 38 -2.54 -2.87 -14.68
C LEU A 38 -3.61 -2.88 -15.76
N THR A 39 -4.45 -3.91 -15.73
CA THR A 39 -5.65 -4.02 -16.56
C THR A 39 -6.87 -3.95 -15.65
N PRO A 40 -7.71 -2.92 -15.78
CA PRO A 40 -8.93 -2.85 -14.99
C PRO A 40 -9.92 -3.94 -15.42
N LEU A 41 -10.72 -4.38 -14.46
CA LEU A 41 -11.84 -5.28 -14.68
C LEU A 41 -13.14 -4.48 -14.71
N ASP A 42 -14.09 -4.89 -15.55
CA ASP A 42 -15.45 -4.35 -15.53
C ASP A 42 -16.26 -4.92 -14.35
N SER A 43 -17.51 -4.45 -14.20
CA SER A 43 -18.42 -4.93 -13.14
C SER A 43 -18.77 -6.42 -13.22
N LEU A 44 -18.51 -7.08 -14.34
CA LEU A 44 -18.71 -8.50 -14.57
C LEU A 44 -17.39 -9.30 -14.48
N ASN A 45 -16.32 -8.68 -13.98
CA ASN A 45 -14.96 -9.22 -13.89
C ASN A 45 -14.29 -9.55 -15.23
N ASN A 46 -14.73 -8.94 -16.34
CA ASN A 46 -14.03 -9.08 -17.61
C ASN A 46 -12.88 -8.05 -17.70
N ARG A 47 -11.77 -8.45 -18.32
CA ARG A 47 -10.65 -7.55 -18.60
C ARG A 47 -11.04 -6.47 -19.61
N VAL A 48 -10.67 -5.23 -19.33
CA VAL A 48 -10.84 -4.10 -20.24
C VAL A 48 -9.48 -3.67 -20.78
N ASP A 49 -8.96 -4.42 -21.76
CA ASP A 49 -7.58 -4.25 -22.24
C ASP A 49 -7.31 -2.86 -22.87
N SER A 50 -8.35 -2.16 -23.34
CA SER A 50 -8.24 -0.80 -23.88
C SER A 50 -7.87 0.26 -22.82
N LEU A 51 -8.01 -0.07 -21.54
CA LEU A 51 -7.66 0.77 -20.40
C LEU A 51 -6.38 0.27 -19.70
N THR A 52 -5.68 -0.70 -20.28
CA THR A 52 -4.42 -1.19 -19.72
C THR A 52 -3.36 -0.10 -19.76
N PHE A 53 -2.65 0.03 -18.64
CA PHE A 53 -1.45 0.86 -18.54
C PHE A 53 -0.33 0.10 -17.85
N TYR A 54 0.87 0.62 -18.03
CA TYR A 54 2.09 0.04 -17.47
C TYR A 54 2.61 0.99 -16.41
N GLY A 55 3.32 0.45 -15.43
CA GLY A 55 3.97 1.24 -14.40
C GLY A 55 5.39 0.78 -14.14
N ILE A 56 6.21 1.73 -13.70
CA ILE A 56 7.56 1.48 -13.21
C ILE A 56 7.68 2.15 -11.86
N ASP A 57 8.00 1.35 -10.85
CA ASP A 57 8.39 1.87 -9.54
C ASP A 57 9.88 1.66 -9.34
N SER A 58 10.50 2.58 -8.60
CA SER A 58 11.91 2.54 -8.25
C SER A 58 12.07 2.82 -6.77
N PHE A 59 12.69 1.91 -6.02
CA PHE A 59 13.07 2.20 -4.63
C PHE A 59 14.12 3.32 -4.62
N PHE A 60 13.83 4.46 -4.02
CA PHE A 60 14.69 5.64 -4.06
C PHE A 60 15.57 5.75 -2.82
N VAL A 61 14.94 5.85 -1.65
CA VAL A 61 15.64 6.07 -0.38
C VAL A 61 14.81 5.61 0.79
N GLU A 62 15.48 5.32 1.90
CA GLU A 62 14.85 5.10 3.20
C GLU A 62 15.14 6.28 4.11
N THR A 63 14.09 6.88 4.66
CA THR A 63 14.18 8.04 5.55
C THR A 63 12.96 8.10 6.45
N THR A 64 13.03 8.86 7.55
CA THR A 64 11.87 9.11 8.39
C THR A 64 10.90 10.07 7.68
N PHE A 65 9.64 9.67 7.59
CA PHE A 65 8.55 10.49 7.03
C PHE A 65 7.31 10.37 7.91
N ASN A 66 6.74 11.51 8.30
CA ASN A 66 5.56 11.59 9.17
C ASN A 66 5.59 10.61 10.37
N GLY A 67 6.72 10.60 11.08
CA GLY A 67 6.92 9.83 12.31
C GLY A 67 7.18 8.33 12.13
N ARG A 68 7.42 7.84 10.90
CA ARG A 68 7.77 6.43 10.63
C ARG A 68 9.00 6.33 9.74
N ASP A 69 9.74 5.23 9.88
CA ASP A 69 10.77 4.86 8.93
C ASP A 69 10.10 4.42 7.62
N ALA A 70 10.34 5.20 6.58
CA ALA A 70 9.65 5.09 5.30
C ALA A 70 10.63 4.76 4.18
N LYS A 71 10.26 3.78 3.37
CA LYS A 71 10.83 3.50 2.07
C LYS A 71 10.08 4.33 1.04
N ILE A 72 10.78 5.29 0.43
CA ILE A 72 10.26 6.17 -0.59
C ILE A 72 10.52 5.54 -1.96
N LEU A 73 9.48 5.46 -2.76
CA LEU A 73 9.53 4.97 -4.13
C LEU A 73 9.19 6.10 -5.07
N LEU A 74 9.87 6.15 -6.20
CA LEU A 74 9.46 6.97 -7.33
C LEU A 74 8.57 6.13 -8.23
N THR A 75 7.43 6.66 -8.65
CA THR A 75 6.49 5.96 -9.53
C THR A 75 6.19 6.75 -10.80
N LYS A 76 5.95 6.00 -11.88
CA LYS A 76 5.41 6.51 -13.14
C LYS A 76 4.53 5.47 -13.78
N THR A 77 3.51 5.94 -14.49
CA THR A 77 2.60 5.13 -15.27
C THR A 77 2.49 5.68 -16.69
N GLY A 78 2.20 4.82 -17.67
CA GLY A 78 2.08 5.23 -19.06
C GLY A 78 1.86 4.08 -20.03
N ALA A 79 1.89 4.40 -21.32
CA ALA A 79 1.82 3.42 -22.38
C ALA A 79 3.18 2.68 -22.52
N LEU A 80 3.14 1.38 -22.85
CA LEU A 80 4.33 0.53 -22.96
C LEU A 80 5.44 1.15 -23.84
N ASN A 81 5.05 1.76 -24.96
CA ASN A 81 5.98 2.28 -25.95
C ASN A 81 6.72 3.54 -25.49
N THR A 82 6.19 4.30 -24.52
CA THR A 82 6.72 5.61 -24.11
C THR A 82 7.19 5.65 -22.67
N ILE A 83 6.75 4.73 -21.82
CA ILE A 83 6.99 4.76 -20.38
C ILE A 83 8.47 4.83 -19.99
N ASN A 84 9.36 4.18 -20.76
CA ASN A 84 10.80 4.21 -20.49
C ASN A 84 11.45 5.60 -20.68
N TYR A 85 10.82 6.47 -21.48
CA TYR A 85 11.30 7.84 -21.75
C TYR A 85 10.65 8.89 -20.84
N GLN A 86 9.61 8.51 -20.09
CA GLN A 86 8.92 9.42 -19.18
C GLN A 86 9.66 9.56 -17.83
N PRO A 87 9.67 10.76 -17.24
CA PRO A 87 10.20 10.96 -15.89
C PRO A 87 9.30 10.28 -14.84
N PHE A 88 9.83 10.07 -13.65
CA PHE A 88 9.00 9.78 -12.48
C PHE A 88 8.21 11.02 -12.11
N ILE A 89 6.90 10.88 -11.90
CA ILE A 89 5.96 11.99 -11.71
C ILE A 89 5.41 12.07 -10.29
N ASP A 90 5.56 10.99 -9.52
CA ASP A 90 5.00 10.89 -8.18
C ASP A 90 5.88 10.01 -7.27
N SER A 91 5.58 10.01 -5.99
CA SER A 91 6.26 9.21 -4.98
C SER A 91 5.28 8.46 -4.09
N LEU A 92 5.60 7.20 -3.81
CA LEU A 92 4.87 6.36 -2.86
C LEU A 92 5.72 6.17 -1.60
N PHE A 93 5.06 6.09 -0.44
CA PHE A 93 5.74 5.98 0.84
C PHE A 93 5.24 4.75 1.57
N PHE A 94 6.15 3.80 1.81
CA PHE A 94 5.85 2.57 2.51
C PHE A 94 6.60 2.49 3.83
N SER A 95 5.98 1.96 4.87
CA SER A 95 6.64 1.64 6.14
C SER A 95 6.32 0.21 6.54
N PHE A 96 7.30 -0.53 7.06
CA PHE A 96 7.13 -1.94 7.39
C PHE A 96 7.36 -2.15 8.89
N SER A 97 6.41 -2.80 9.57
CA SER A 97 6.53 -3.08 11.00
C SER A 97 5.89 -4.43 11.34
N GLY A 98 6.72 -5.36 11.81
CA GLY A 98 6.32 -6.75 12.04
C GLY A 98 5.83 -7.39 10.74
N SER A 99 4.61 -7.93 10.76
CA SER A 99 3.94 -8.54 9.60
C SER A 99 3.03 -7.56 8.82
N ASN A 100 3.12 -6.25 9.08
CA ASN A 100 2.28 -5.25 8.44
C ASN A 100 3.10 -4.30 7.56
N GLY A 101 2.58 -4.03 6.37
CA GLY A 101 3.02 -2.95 5.49
C GLY A 101 2.02 -1.80 5.55
N TYR A 102 2.56 -0.60 5.71
CA TYR A 102 1.81 0.65 5.77
C TYR A 102 2.12 1.47 4.53
N GLU A 103 1.11 2.15 3.99
CA GLU A 103 1.23 3.12 2.92
C GLU A 103 0.78 4.49 3.44
N TYR A 104 1.50 5.55 3.08
CA TYR A 104 1.07 6.91 3.41
C TYR A 104 0.12 7.42 2.34
N PHE A 105 -1.07 7.84 2.76
CA PHE A 105 -2.02 8.52 1.90
C PHE A 105 -1.94 10.02 2.13
N ASP A 106 -1.66 10.77 1.06
CA ASP A 106 -1.70 12.23 1.05
C ASP A 106 -2.81 12.74 0.11
N PRO A 107 -3.93 13.25 0.66
CA PRO A 107 -5.04 13.80 -0.11
C PRO A 107 -4.70 15.13 -0.80
N ASN A 108 -3.57 15.78 -0.48
CA ASN A 108 -3.22 17.10 -1.00
C ASN A 108 -3.12 17.13 -2.54
N LEU A 109 -2.91 16.00 -3.21
CA LEU A 109 -2.96 15.91 -4.68
C LEU A 109 -4.33 16.25 -5.27
N LEU A 110 -5.42 16.06 -4.53
CA LEU A 110 -6.80 16.37 -4.95
C LEU A 110 -7.33 17.69 -4.38
N SER A 111 -6.54 18.34 -3.51
CA SER A 111 -6.91 19.58 -2.82
C SER A 111 -7.39 20.70 -3.76
N GLY A 112 -6.73 20.87 -4.91
CA GLY A 112 -7.06 21.91 -5.89
C GLY A 112 -8.38 21.67 -6.64
N LEU A 113 -8.80 20.41 -6.79
CA LEU A 113 -10.10 20.06 -7.37
C LEU A 113 -11.23 20.20 -6.33
N ILE A 114 -10.93 19.84 -5.09
CA ILE A 114 -11.92 19.77 -4.00
C ILE A 114 -12.19 21.15 -3.38
N GLY A 115 -11.21 22.05 -3.29
CA GLY A 115 -11.39 23.37 -2.68
C GLY A 115 -12.48 24.24 -3.34
N ASN A 116 -12.78 24.01 -4.61
CA ASN A 116 -13.86 24.73 -5.32
C ASN A 116 -15.26 24.19 -4.98
N LEU A 117 -15.36 22.93 -4.55
CA LEU A 117 -16.63 22.31 -4.17
C LEU A 117 -17.12 22.83 -2.81
N ASP A 118 -16.22 23.01 -1.85
CA ASP A 118 -16.54 23.50 -0.51
C ASP A 118 -17.17 24.91 -0.52
N SER A 119 -16.61 25.82 -1.33
CA SER A 119 -17.14 27.19 -1.47
C SER A 119 -18.47 27.26 -2.21
N THR A 120 -18.71 26.32 -3.14
CA THR A 120 -19.93 26.30 -3.96
C THR A 120 -21.10 25.61 -3.25
N LEU A 121 -20.83 24.60 -2.42
CA LEU A 121 -21.85 23.76 -1.80
C LEU A 121 -22.03 24.00 -0.28
N GLY A 122 -21.18 24.83 0.35
CA GLY A 122 -21.28 25.11 1.79
C GLY A 122 -21.00 23.90 2.69
N VAL A 123 -20.36 22.86 2.15
CA VAL A 123 -19.97 21.63 2.85
C VAL A 123 -18.50 21.67 3.21
N ASN A 124 -18.14 21.07 4.34
CA ASN A 124 -16.76 20.97 4.82
C ASN A 124 -16.04 19.71 4.29
N PHE A 125 -16.17 19.44 2.99
CA PHE A 125 -15.67 18.20 2.39
C PHE A 125 -14.14 18.21 2.28
N PHE A 126 -13.52 19.37 2.06
CA PHE A 126 -12.07 19.52 2.09
C PHE A 126 -11.45 19.15 3.44
N SER A 127 -12.04 19.62 4.55
CA SER A 127 -11.53 19.28 5.88
C SER A 127 -11.67 17.78 6.16
N PHE A 128 -12.80 17.18 5.78
CA PHE A 128 -12.96 15.74 5.88
C PHE A 128 -11.91 15.01 5.04
N PHE A 129 -11.70 15.41 3.80
CA PHE A 129 -10.77 14.76 2.89
C PHE A 129 -9.32 14.85 3.38
N ASN A 130 -8.88 16.04 3.83
CA ASN A 130 -7.55 16.21 4.42
C ASN A 130 -7.39 15.45 5.73
N SER A 131 -8.48 15.24 6.48
CA SER A 131 -8.44 14.44 7.69
C SER A 131 -8.16 12.95 7.41
N LEU A 132 -8.21 12.51 6.15
CA LEU A 132 -7.80 11.17 5.73
C LEU A 132 -6.28 11.05 5.54
N GLU A 133 -5.51 12.14 5.63
CA GLU A 133 -4.05 12.06 5.52
C GLU A 133 -3.45 11.17 6.63
N GLY A 134 -2.56 10.24 6.26
CA GLY A 134 -1.85 9.44 7.25
C GLY A 134 -1.36 8.07 6.78
N TRP A 135 -0.81 7.31 7.72
CA TRP A 135 -0.29 5.96 7.52
C TRP A 135 -1.39 4.91 7.70
N TYR A 136 -1.66 4.14 6.64
CA TYR A 136 -2.66 3.07 6.63
C TYR A 136 -2.00 1.72 6.47
N SER A 137 -2.40 0.74 7.29
CA SER A 137 -1.88 -0.62 7.22
C SER A 137 -2.51 -1.39 6.06
N TYR A 138 -2.05 -1.09 4.85
CA TYR A 138 -2.60 -1.60 3.61
C TYR A 138 -2.28 -3.08 3.36
N TYR A 139 -1.15 -3.58 3.88
CA TYR A 139 -0.72 -4.96 3.65
C TYR A 139 -0.61 -5.74 4.96
N ARG A 140 -1.26 -6.91 5.02
CA ARG A 140 -1.27 -7.83 6.18
C ARG A 140 -0.64 -9.17 5.80
N PHE A 141 0.68 -9.28 5.90
CA PHE A 141 1.42 -10.45 5.42
C PHE A 141 1.20 -11.70 6.28
N ALA A 142 0.76 -11.55 7.53
CA ALA A 142 0.40 -12.68 8.38
C ALA A 142 -1.02 -13.23 8.10
N ASN A 143 -1.84 -12.53 7.31
CA ASN A 143 -3.20 -12.97 7.03
C ASN A 143 -3.23 -14.00 5.88
N PRO A 144 -4.15 -14.98 5.91
CA PRO A 144 -4.43 -15.83 4.78
C PRO A 144 -4.76 -15.04 3.51
N VAL A 145 -4.33 -15.57 2.35
CA VAL A 145 -4.67 -15.03 1.04
C VAL A 145 -6.19 -15.03 0.84
N ASN A 146 -6.73 -14.01 0.17
CA ASN A 146 -8.16 -13.79 -0.08
C ASN A 146 -9.01 -13.52 1.16
N GLN A 147 -8.39 -13.14 2.29
CA GLN A 147 -9.13 -12.64 3.43
C GLN A 147 -9.38 -11.14 3.30
N GLU A 148 -10.65 -10.74 3.38
CA GLU A 148 -11.04 -9.32 3.43
C GLU A 148 -10.71 -8.72 4.80
N TYR A 149 -10.24 -7.47 4.81
CA TYR A 149 -10.02 -6.71 6.04
C TYR A 149 -10.21 -5.22 5.80
N THR A 150 -10.61 -4.52 6.85
CA THR A 150 -10.78 -3.06 6.83
C THR A 150 -9.42 -2.38 6.92
N ILE A 151 -9.07 -1.59 5.90
CA ILE A 151 -7.84 -0.79 5.84
C ILE A 151 -8.01 0.53 6.62
N PHE A 152 -9.24 1.06 6.64
CA PHE A 152 -9.59 2.30 7.30
C PHE A 152 -11.08 2.37 7.63
N SER A 153 -11.41 3.04 8.74
CA SER A 153 -12.78 3.43 9.09
C SER A 153 -12.73 4.77 9.84
N LYS A 154 -13.64 5.68 9.50
CA LYS A 154 -13.74 6.98 10.16
C LYS A 154 -15.17 7.49 10.15
N ASP A 155 -15.61 7.90 11.33
CA ASP A 155 -16.89 8.58 11.50
C ASP A 155 -16.78 10.02 10.97
N THR A 156 -17.79 10.46 10.23
CA THR A 156 -17.87 11.82 9.69
C THR A 156 -19.24 12.43 9.93
N ILE A 157 -19.27 13.74 10.13
CA ILE A 157 -20.50 14.53 10.22
C ILE A 157 -20.45 15.54 9.07
N ILE A 158 -21.33 15.38 8.10
CA ILE A 158 -21.53 16.35 7.03
C ILE A 158 -22.61 17.31 7.49
N ALA A 159 -22.21 18.51 7.92
CA ALA A 159 -23.14 19.60 8.21
C ALA A 159 -23.33 20.45 6.95
N ILE A 160 -24.58 20.73 6.59
CA ILE A 160 -24.97 21.67 5.54
C ILE A 160 -25.46 22.92 6.27
N ASN A 161 -24.82 24.07 6.00
CA ASN A 161 -25.28 25.37 6.52
C ASN A 161 -26.22 26.06 5.54
#